data_AF-A0A2A2IEB6-F1
#
_entry.id   AF-A0A2A2IEB6-F1
#
_cell.length_a   1.000
_cell.length_b   1.000
_cell.length_c   1.000
_cell.angle_alpha   90.00
_cell.angle_beta   90.00
_cell.angle_gamma   90.00
#
_symmetry.space_group_name_H-M   'P 1'
#
loop_
_entity.id
_entity.type
_entity.pdbx_description
1 polymer ?
#
loop_
_entity_poly.entity_id
_entity_poly.type
_entity_poly.pdbx_seq_one_letter_code
_entity_poly.pdbx_strand_id
1 'polypeptide(L)'
;MNRNITVAEKLFVTGLGLILLFMLFHDWLPLGNLNDIHGIQEVNTLKELIVNTIINVVSILVVTVIALLFIGKRYPIWAKVWLIIHLGSIFYGALSAWWIPYLFGAVNERIERYSMMFGETHTFLPVMNGIVLNTIHVLFHLILLITWILSIYISFKFRNMYREAVK
;
A
#
# COMPACT_ATOMS: atom_id res chain seq x y z
N MET A 1 1.56 -25.58 19.22
CA MET A 1 1.47 -26.03 17.83
C MET A 1 2.49 -25.26 17.00
N ASN A 2 3.59 -25.89 16.57
CA ASN A 2 4.67 -25.21 15.87
C ASN A 2 4.23 -24.89 14.44
N ARG A 3 4.09 -23.61 14.09
CA ARG A 3 3.75 -23.19 12.72
C ARG A 3 5.02 -23.10 11.89
N ASN A 4 5.07 -23.76 10.73
CA ASN A 4 6.20 -23.61 9.82
C ASN A 4 6.00 -22.35 8.96
N ILE A 5 6.50 -21.21 9.46
CA ILE A 5 6.35 -19.91 8.81
C ILE A 5 7.54 -19.68 7.88
N THR A 6 7.25 -19.57 6.58
CA THR A 6 8.25 -19.36 5.55
C THR A 6 8.79 -17.93 5.55
N VAL A 7 9.98 -17.71 4.96
CA VAL A 7 10.54 -16.36 4.79
C VAL A 7 9.60 -15.46 3.99
N ALA A 8 8.95 -15.98 2.94
CA ALA A 8 7.99 -15.23 2.13
C ALA A 8 6.79 -14.74 2.97
N GLU A 9 6.27 -15.56 3.87
CA GLU A 9 5.18 -15.17 4.78
C GLU A 9 5.62 -14.12 5.80
N LYS A 10 6.86 -14.23 6.32
CA LYS A 10 7.43 -13.20 7.20
C LYS A 10 7.53 -11.87 6.48
N LEU A 11 8.13 -11.85 5.28
CA LEU A 11 8.24 -10.64 4.45
C LEU A 11 6.88 -10.06 4.08
N PHE A 12 5.90 -10.91 3.77
CA PHE A 12 4.54 -10.48 3.47
C PHE A 12 3.90 -9.76 4.65
N VAL A 13 3.97 -10.33 5.85
CA VAL A 13 3.43 -9.71 7.06
C VAL A 13 4.21 -8.45 7.46
N THR A 14 5.53 -8.43 7.29
CA THR A 14 6.33 -7.21 7.48
C THR A 14 5.88 -6.11 6.52
N GLY A 15 5.66 -6.43 5.24
CA GLY A 15 5.14 -5.49 4.25
C GLY A 15 3.77 -4.93 4.64
N LEU A 16 2.84 -5.78 5.06
CA LEU A 16 1.53 -5.36 5.59
C LEU A 16 1.66 -4.44 6.81
N GLY A 17 2.60 -4.75 7.72
CA GLY A 17 2.89 -3.89 8.87
C GLY A 17 3.41 -2.51 8.46
N LEU A 18 4.33 -2.44 7.52
CA LEU A 18 4.85 -1.16 7.00
C LEU A 18 3.76 -0.35 6.30
N ILE A 19 2.90 -0.99 5.49
CA ILE A 19 1.75 -0.34 4.85
C ILE A 19 0.79 0.21 5.91
N LEU A 20 0.48 -0.58 6.96
CA LEU A 20 -0.39 -0.13 8.04
C LEU A 20 0.20 1.06 8.80
N LEU A 21 1.50 1.05 9.11
CA LEU A 21 2.19 2.18 9.75
C LEU A 21 2.14 3.42 8.86
N PHE A 22 2.37 3.29 7.56
CA PHE A 22 2.26 4.39 6.61
C PHE A 22 0.85 4.98 6.65
N MET A 23 -0.21 4.16 6.51
CA MET A 23 -1.60 4.61 6.53
C MET A 23 -1.99 5.31 7.84
N LEU A 24 -1.38 4.93 8.97
CA LEU A 24 -1.66 5.53 10.27
C LEU A 24 -0.98 6.88 10.48
N PHE A 25 0.20 7.08 9.91
CA PHE A 25 1.08 8.16 10.38
C PHE A 25 1.52 9.17 9.32
N HIS A 26 1.52 8.82 8.03
CA HIS A 26 2.12 9.69 7.01
C HIS A 26 1.43 11.04 6.84
N ASP A 27 0.14 11.16 7.16
CA ASP A 27 -0.61 12.42 7.14
C ASP A 27 -0.62 13.15 8.50
N TRP A 28 -0.08 12.53 9.55
CA TRP A 28 -0.24 12.98 10.94
C TRP A 28 1.05 13.35 11.65
N LEU A 29 2.17 12.72 11.29
CA LEU A 29 3.46 12.91 11.94
C LEU A 29 4.48 13.57 10.99
N PRO A 30 5.18 14.63 11.42
CA PRO A 30 6.15 15.30 10.56
C PRO A 30 7.36 14.38 10.34
N LEU A 31 7.64 14.07 9.08
CA LEU A 31 8.75 13.20 8.66
C LEU A 31 9.87 14.01 7.99
N GLY A 32 10.05 15.24 8.45
CA GLY A 32 10.94 16.22 7.83
C GLY A 32 10.52 16.49 6.39
N ASN A 33 11.47 16.47 5.46
CA ASN A 33 11.17 16.75 4.06
C ASN A 33 10.40 15.62 3.35
N LEU A 34 10.05 14.51 4.01
CA LEU A 34 9.35 13.41 3.34
C LEU A 34 7.84 13.64 3.17
N ASN A 35 7.24 14.51 3.97
CA ASN A 35 5.83 14.90 3.88
C ASN A 35 5.65 16.37 4.29
N ASP A 36 4.55 16.97 3.83
CA ASP A 36 4.17 18.33 4.23
C ASP A 36 2.78 18.29 4.87
N ILE A 37 2.77 18.21 6.20
CA ILE A 37 1.52 18.16 6.96
C ILE A 37 0.75 19.47 6.85
N HIS A 38 1.44 20.60 6.76
CA HIS A 38 0.78 21.89 6.65
C HIS A 38 0.07 22.00 5.31
N GLY A 39 0.74 21.67 4.20
CA GLY A 39 0.11 21.60 2.88
C GLY A 39 -1.07 20.63 2.82
N ILE A 40 -0.97 19.46 3.48
CA ILE A 40 -2.08 18.50 3.58
C ILE A 40 -3.28 19.08 4.35
N GLN A 41 -3.05 19.79 5.45
CA GLN A 41 -4.09 20.37 6.29
C GLN A 41 -4.73 21.64 5.70
N GLU A 42 -4.05 22.33 4.79
CA GLU A 42 -4.63 23.45 4.04
C GLU A 42 -5.67 22.98 3.02
N VAL A 43 -5.44 21.80 2.43
CA VAL A 43 -6.30 21.25 1.36
C VAL A 43 -7.41 20.35 1.88
N ASN A 44 -7.24 19.77 3.08
CA ASN A 44 -8.18 18.81 3.65
C ASN A 44 -8.65 19.25 5.03
N THR A 45 -9.94 19.10 5.29
CA THR A 45 -10.48 19.28 6.64
C THR A 45 -10.00 18.16 7.56
N LEU A 46 -9.91 18.44 8.87
CA LEU A 46 -9.60 17.42 9.88
C LEU A 46 -10.53 16.20 9.79
N LYS A 47 -11.83 16.43 9.51
CA LYS A 47 -12.81 15.36 9.33
C LYS A 47 -12.47 14.47 8.14
N GLU A 48 -12.10 15.05 7.00
CA GLU A 48 -11.69 14.28 5.81
C GLU A 48 -10.44 13.46 6.08
N LEU A 49 -9.44 14.04 6.75
CA LEU A 49 -8.22 13.31 7.13
C LEU A 49 -8.53 12.13 8.04
N ILE A 50 -9.36 12.32 9.07
CA ILE A 50 -9.78 11.23 9.97
C ILE A 50 -10.51 10.13 9.19
N VAL A 51 -11.49 10.51 8.36
CA VAL A 51 -12.29 9.55 7.60
C VAL A 51 -11.43 8.77 6.62
N ASN A 52 -10.56 9.44 5.86
CA ASN A 52 -9.64 8.80 4.94
C ASN A 52 -8.68 7.85 5.65
N THR A 53 -8.12 8.28 6.80
CA THR A 53 -7.24 7.45 7.63
C THR A 53 -7.97 6.19 8.10
N ILE A 54 -9.18 6.33 8.66
CA ILE A 54 -9.96 5.18 9.15
C ILE A 54 -10.27 4.20 8.01
N ILE A 55 -10.71 4.69 6.85
CA ILE A 55 -11.02 3.82 5.69
C ILE A 55 -9.77 3.04 5.28
N ASN A 56 -8.63 3.70 5.12
CA ASN A 56 -7.40 3.07 4.68
C ASN A 56 -6.84 2.08 5.72
N VAL A 57 -6.87 2.45 7.00
CA VAL A 57 -6.42 1.61 8.11
C VAL A 57 -7.29 0.37 8.27
N VAL A 58 -8.62 0.52 8.26
CA VAL A 58 -9.53 -0.63 8.36
C VAL A 58 -9.34 -1.56 7.17
N SER A 59 -9.21 -1.00 5.96
CA SER A 59 -8.97 -1.75 4.73
C SER A 59 -7.73 -2.64 4.84
N ILE A 60 -6.58 -2.10 5.25
CA ILE A 60 -5.35 -2.90 5.39
C ILE A 60 -5.36 -3.81 6.63
N LEU A 61 -6.08 -3.43 7.69
CA LEU A 61 -6.22 -4.24 8.89
C LEU A 61 -6.97 -5.54 8.60
N VAL A 62 -8.02 -5.50 7.78
CA VAL A 62 -8.74 -6.70 7.35
C VAL A 62 -7.80 -7.67 6.61
N VAL A 63 -7.00 -7.17 5.67
CA VAL A 63 -5.99 -7.96 4.95
C VAL A 63 -4.99 -8.57 5.93
N THR A 64 -4.52 -7.78 6.89
CA THR A 64 -3.54 -8.20 7.91
C THR A 64 -4.09 -9.29 8.82
N VAL A 65 -5.33 -9.15 9.29
CA VAL A 65 -6.00 -10.15 10.13
C VAL A 65 -6.15 -11.47 9.35
N ILE A 66 -6.63 -11.43 8.11
CA ILE A 66 -6.73 -12.64 7.27
C ILE A 66 -5.36 -13.29 7.09
N ALA A 67 -4.32 -12.50 6.82
CA ALA A 67 -2.95 -13.00 6.68
C ALA A 67 -2.47 -13.72 7.95
N LEU A 68 -2.67 -13.14 9.14
CA LEU A 68 -2.23 -13.70 10.42
C LEU A 68 -3.03 -14.93 10.87
N LEU A 69 -4.31 -15.02 10.52
CA LEU A 69 -5.13 -16.19 10.82
C LEU A 69 -4.60 -17.46 10.14
N PHE A 70 -4.09 -17.30 8.91
CA PHE A 70 -3.64 -18.40 8.06
C PHE A 70 -2.11 -18.51 7.91
N ILE A 71 -1.33 -17.62 8.53
CA ILE A 71 0.14 -17.70 8.46
C ILE A 71 0.67 -19.05 8.96
N GLY A 72 1.57 -19.65 8.18
CA GLY A 72 2.12 -20.99 8.43
C GLY A 72 1.12 -22.12 8.23
N LYS A 73 -0.02 -21.84 7.59
CA LYS A 73 -1.07 -22.80 7.23
C LYS A 73 -1.40 -22.69 5.74
N ARG A 74 -2.17 -23.65 5.24
CA ARG A 74 -2.77 -23.56 3.91
C ARG A 74 -3.91 -22.53 3.93
N TYR A 75 -3.75 -21.46 3.17
CA TYR A 75 -4.80 -20.46 2.99
C TYR A 75 -5.98 -21.09 2.23
N PRO A 76 -7.24 -20.92 2.70
CA PRO A 76 -8.40 -21.32 1.92
C PRO A 76 -8.50 -20.47 0.64
N ILE A 77 -9.15 -21.01 -0.39
CA ILE A 77 -9.22 -20.36 -1.72
C ILE A 77 -9.82 -18.95 -1.62
N TRP A 78 -10.88 -18.77 -0.84
CA TRP A 78 -11.50 -17.46 -0.64
C TRP A 78 -10.50 -16.44 -0.05
N ALA A 79 -9.65 -16.84 0.91
CA ALA A 79 -8.68 -15.94 1.52
C ALA A 79 -7.58 -15.55 0.52
N LYS A 80 -7.14 -16.49 -0.32
CA LYS A 80 -6.17 -16.21 -1.39
C LYS A 80 -6.71 -15.19 -2.38
N VAL A 81 -7.92 -15.44 -2.89
CA VAL A 81 -8.60 -14.56 -3.84
C VAL A 81 -8.81 -13.18 -3.23
N TRP A 82 -9.28 -13.13 -1.98
CA TRP A 82 -9.46 -11.87 -1.25
C TRP A 82 -8.15 -11.09 -1.12
N LEU A 83 -7.08 -11.71 -0.62
CA LEU A 83 -5.78 -11.03 -0.44
C LEU A 83 -5.22 -10.49 -1.77
N ILE A 84 -5.32 -11.27 -2.85
CA ILE A 84 -4.81 -10.86 -4.17
C ILE A 84 -5.65 -9.70 -4.73
N ILE A 85 -6.97 -9.83 -4.74
CA ILE A 85 -7.87 -8.81 -5.31
C ILE A 85 -7.80 -7.54 -4.47
N HIS A 86 -7.89 -7.64 -3.15
CA HIS A 86 -7.95 -6.47 -2.27
C HIS A 86 -6.65 -5.66 -2.31
N LEU A 87 -5.48 -6.32 -2.20
CA LEU A 87 -4.19 -5.63 -2.35
C LEU A 87 -3.99 -5.09 -3.78
N GLY A 88 -4.45 -5.82 -4.80
CA GLY A 88 -4.43 -5.36 -6.19
C GLY A 88 -5.27 -4.10 -6.38
N SER A 89 -6.44 -4.01 -5.76
CA SER A 89 -7.30 -2.82 -5.79
C SER A 89 -6.65 -1.61 -5.12
N ILE A 90 -6.00 -1.80 -3.96
CA ILE A 90 -5.24 -0.71 -3.30
C ILE A 90 -4.10 -0.25 -4.20
N PHE A 91 -3.36 -1.19 -4.81
CA PHE A 91 -2.27 -0.86 -5.72
C PHE A 91 -2.77 -0.13 -6.98
N TYR A 92 -3.89 -0.57 -7.56
CA TYR A 92 -4.52 0.14 -8.67
C TYR A 92 -4.96 1.56 -8.29
N GLY A 93 -5.52 1.73 -7.09
CA GLY A 93 -5.85 3.05 -6.55
C GLY A 93 -4.62 3.95 -6.44
N ALA A 94 -3.50 3.42 -5.94
CA ALA A 94 -2.22 4.12 -5.89
C ALA A 94 -1.70 4.53 -7.28
N LEU A 95 -1.78 3.63 -8.27
CA LEU A 95 -1.45 3.95 -9.66
C LEU A 95 -2.34 5.06 -10.21
N SER A 96 -3.65 4.98 -9.97
CA SER A 96 -4.64 5.93 -10.47
C SER A 96 -4.56 7.31 -9.82
N ALA A 97 -4.14 7.36 -8.56
CA ALA A 97 -3.95 8.61 -7.84
C ALA A 97 -2.64 9.31 -8.26
N TRP A 98 -1.56 8.55 -8.43
CA TRP A 98 -0.21 9.11 -8.55
C TRP A 98 0.42 8.91 -9.93
N TRP A 99 0.57 7.65 -10.36
CA TRP A 99 1.37 7.31 -11.54
C TRP A 99 0.67 7.61 -12.87
N ILE A 100 -0.64 7.38 -12.97
CA ILE A 100 -1.42 7.67 -14.18
C ILE A 100 -1.41 9.19 -14.44
N PRO A 101 -1.77 10.06 -13.48
CA PRO A 101 -1.63 11.51 -13.61
C PRO A 101 -0.22 11.96 -13.98
N TYR A 102 0.79 11.37 -13.34
CA TYR A 102 2.18 11.72 -13.60
C TYR A 102 2.62 11.43 -15.03
N LEU A 103 2.21 10.29 -15.60
CA LEU A 103 2.62 9.87 -16.95
C LEU A 103 1.74 10.44 -18.07
N PHE A 104 0.43 10.56 -17.83
CA PHE A 104 -0.56 10.87 -18.87
C PHE A 104 -1.27 12.22 -18.68
N GLY A 105 -0.98 12.91 -17.57
CA GLY A 105 -1.59 14.19 -17.22
C GLY A 105 -2.84 14.10 -16.36
N ALA A 106 -3.21 15.24 -15.81
CA ALA A 106 -4.35 15.42 -14.93
C ALA A 106 -5.05 16.76 -15.19
N VAL A 107 -6.28 16.88 -14.70
CA VAL A 107 -7.02 18.15 -14.69
C VAL A 107 -6.36 19.15 -13.74
N ASN A 108 -6.45 20.44 -14.06
CA ASN A 108 -5.80 21.53 -13.33
C ASN A 108 -6.09 21.50 -11.82
N GLU A 109 -7.34 21.23 -11.42
CA GLU A 109 -7.71 21.13 -10.01
C GLU A 109 -6.87 20.08 -9.25
N ARG A 110 -6.60 18.92 -9.88
CA ARG A 110 -5.75 17.90 -9.26
C ARG A 110 -4.30 18.38 -9.17
N ILE A 111 -3.79 19.03 -10.21
CA ILE A 111 -2.42 19.56 -10.24
C ILE A 111 -2.23 20.58 -9.12
N GLU A 112 -3.15 21.54 -8.98
CA GLU A 112 -3.12 22.56 -7.93
C GLU A 112 -3.17 21.92 -6.54
N ARG A 113 -4.11 20.99 -6.31
CA ARG A 113 -4.19 20.26 -5.03
C ARG A 113 -2.92 19.49 -4.70
N TYR A 114 -2.32 18.80 -5.68
CA TYR A 114 -1.08 18.05 -5.47
C TYR A 114 0.12 18.97 -5.24
N SER A 115 0.18 20.11 -5.92
CA SER A 115 1.21 21.12 -5.70
C SER A 115 1.14 21.68 -4.28
N MET A 116 -0.06 21.98 -3.77
CA MET A 116 -0.25 22.47 -2.40
C MET A 116 0.12 21.41 -1.35
N MET A 117 -0.26 20.15 -1.56
CA MET A 117 0.00 19.09 -0.56
C MET A 117 1.42 18.52 -0.60
N PHE A 118 2.08 18.55 -1.76
CA PHE A 118 3.32 17.79 -1.99
C PHE A 118 4.45 18.59 -2.64
N GLY A 119 4.24 19.85 -3.01
CA GLY A 119 5.23 20.69 -3.71
C GLY A 119 6.52 20.90 -2.93
N GLU A 120 6.42 21.00 -1.60
CA GLU A 120 7.57 21.22 -0.69
C GLU A 120 8.16 19.91 -0.13
N THR A 121 7.79 18.77 -0.70
CA THR A 121 8.30 17.45 -0.27
C THR A 121 9.47 16.98 -1.11
N HIS A 122 10.34 16.17 -0.49
CA HIS A 122 11.50 15.59 -1.15
C HIS A 122 11.07 14.67 -2.28
N THR A 123 11.59 14.97 -3.46
CA THR A 123 11.37 14.22 -4.68
C THR A 123 12.71 13.86 -5.29
N PHE A 124 12.81 12.65 -5.83
CA PHE A 124 13.97 12.24 -6.62
C PHE A 124 13.63 12.12 -8.11
N LEU A 125 12.33 12.09 -8.44
CA LEU A 125 11.84 12.14 -9.80
C LEU A 125 11.48 13.59 -10.16
N PRO A 126 11.68 14.00 -11.42
CA PRO A 126 11.27 15.32 -11.87
C PRO A 126 9.75 15.45 -11.85
N VAL A 127 9.25 16.68 -11.75
CA VAL A 127 7.82 16.98 -11.95
C VAL A 127 7.42 16.67 -13.40
N MET A 128 6.36 15.91 -13.60
CA MET A 128 5.80 15.63 -14.93
C MET A 128 4.30 15.90 -14.93
N ASN A 129 3.81 16.57 -15.97
CA ASN A 129 2.41 16.95 -16.12
C ASN A 129 1.80 17.66 -14.87
N GLY A 130 2.61 18.47 -14.18
CA GLY A 130 2.21 19.16 -12.95
C GLY A 130 2.08 18.26 -11.71
N ILE A 131 2.41 16.98 -11.80
CA ILE A 131 2.32 16.02 -10.70
C ILE A 131 3.69 15.77 -10.11
N VAL A 132 3.74 15.85 -8.78
CA VAL A 132 4.93 15.61 -7.96
C VAL A 132 4.83 14.20 -7.37
N LEU A 133 5.73 13.30 -7.76
CA LEU A 133 5.87 11.99 -7.12
C LEU A 133 6.88 12.07 -5.99
N ASN A 134 6.39 12.31 -4.78
CA ASN A 134 7.27 12.41 -3.63
C ASN A 134 7.85 11.06 -3.21
N THR A 135 8.98 11.13 -2.53
CA THR A 135 9.80 9.95 -2.25
C THR A 135 9.06 8.95 -1.36
N ILE A 136 8.31 9.44 -0.36
CA ILE A 136 7.62 8.57 0.58
C ILE A 136 6.50 7.77 -0.09
N HIS A 137 5.73 8.38 -1.01
CA HIS A 137 4.69 7.67 -1.75
C HIS A 137 5.30 6.67 -2.73
N VAL A 138 6.43 6.98 -3.37
CA VAL A 138 7.11 6.01 -4.23
C VAL A 138 7.58 4.79 -3.43
N LEU A 139 8.17 4.99 -2.26
CA LEU A 139 8.58 3.90 -1.37
C LEU A 139 7.37 3.08 -0.89
N PHE A 140 6.30 3.76 -0.50
CA PHE A 140 5.04 3.11 -0.13
C PHE A 140 4.47 2.24 -1.27
N HIS A 141 4.42 2.77 -2.49
CA HIS A 141 3.95 2.04 -3.68
C HIS A 141 4.82 0.82 -3.98
N LEU A 142 6.13 0.91 -3.78
CA LEU A 142 7.04 -0.22 -3.96
C LEU A 142 6.79 -1.32 -2.92
N ILE A 143 6.63 -0.95 -1.64
CA ILE A 143 6.29 -1.91 -0.56
C ILE A 143 4.95 -2.58 -0.87
N LEU A 144 3.96 -1.81 -1.31
CA LEU A 144 2.65 -2.32 -1.70
C LEU A 144 2.74 -3.31 -2.87
N LEU A 145 3.51 -2.98 -3.91
CA LEU A 145 3.75 -3.86 -5.07
C LEU A 145 4.40 -5.18 -4.64
N ILE A 146 5.47 -5.11 -3.84
CA ILE A 146 6.17 -6.31 -3.33
C ILE A 146 5.22 -7.15 -2.48
N THR A 147 4.44 -6.53 -1.61
CA THR A 147 3.47 -7.20 -0.74
C THR A 147 2.37 -7.88 -1.56
N TRP A 148 1.91 -7.24 -2.64
CA TRP A 148 0.95 -7.83 -3.57
C TRP A 148 1.53 -9.02 -4.33
N ILE A 149 2.76 -8.92 -4.84
CA ILE A 149 3.45 -10.05 -5.49
C ILE A 149 3.63 -11.23 -4.52
N LEU A 150 3.99 -10.95 -3.26
CA LEU A 150 4.12 -11.98 -2.23
C LEU A 150 2.78 -12.67 -1.94
N SER A 151 1.66 -11.94 -1.95
CA SER A 151 0.32 -12.53 -1.74
C SER A 151 -0.04 -13.51 -2.87
N ILE A 152 0.32 -13.17 -4.12
CA ILE A 152 0.20 -14.05 -5.28
C ILE A 152 1.09 -15.29 -5.10
N TYR A 153 2.38 -15.10 -4.81
CA TYR A 153 3.33 -16.19 -4.62
C TYR A 153 2.90 -17.19 -3.55
N ILE A 154 2.52 -16.71 -2.35
CA ILE A 154 2.06 -17.56 -1.24
C ILE A 154 0.79 -18.32 -1.62
N SER A 155 -0.10 -17.70 -2.39
CA SER A 155 -1.34 -18.32 -2.86
C SER A 155 -1.10 -19.52 -3.78
N PHE A 156 -0.02 -19.50 -4.58
CA PHE A 156 0.32 -20.59 -5.51
C PHE A 156 1.30 -21.62 -4.95
N LYS A 157 2.19 -21.25 -4.01
CA LYS A 157 3.22 -22.15 -3.45
C LYS A 157 2.65 -23.44 -2.86
N PHE A 158 1.55 -23.37 -2.10
CA PHE A 158 0.93 -24.55 -1.49
C PHE A 158 0.26 -25.51 -2.49
N ARG A 159 0.09 -25.10 -3.76
CA ARG A 159 -0.40 -26.00 -4.82
C ARG A 159 0.68 -27.00 -5.26
N ASN A 160 1.96 -26.62 -5.20
CA ASN A 160 3.06 -27.44 -5.71
C ASN A 160 3.51 -28.52 -4.73
N MET A 161 3.54 -28.26 -3.41
CA MET A 161 3.87 -29.29 -2.40
C MET A 161 2.95 -30.52 -2.47
N TYR A 162 1.68 -30.35 -2.82
CA TYR A 162 0.75 -31.48 -2.95
C TYR A 162 0.98 -32.30 -4.23
N ARG A 163 1.55 -31.68 -5.29
CA ARG A 163 1.90 -32.40 -6.52
C ARG A 163 3.19 -33.20 -6.37
N GLU A 164 4.11 -32.75 -5.53
CA GLU A 164 5.36 -33.47 -5.23
C GLU A 164 5.15 -34.60 -4.22
N ALA A 165 4.22 -34.47 -3.27
CA ALA A 165 3.91 -35.52 -2.30
C ALA A 165 3.05 -36.69 -2.84
N VAL A 166 2.56 -36.58 -4.08
CA VAL A 166 1.72 -37.60 -4.75
C VAL A 166 2.45 -38.20 -5.97
N LYS A 167 3.74 -37.90 -6.12
CA LYS A 167 4.66 -38.61 -7.02
C LYS A 167 5.60 -39.47 -6.20
#